data_AF-A0AAV9E187-F1
#
_entry.id   AF-A0AAV9E187-F1
#
_cell.length_a   1.000
_cell.length_b   1.000
_cell.length_c   1.000
_cell.angle_alpha   90.00
_cell.angle_beta   90.00
_cell.angle_gamma   90.00
#
_symmetry.space_group_name_H-M   'P 1'
#
loop_
_entity.id
_entity.type
_entity.pdbx_description
1 polymer ?
#
loop_
_entity_poly.entity_id
_entity_poly.type
_entity_poly.pdbx_seq_one_letter_code
_entity_poly.pdbx_strand_id
1 'polypeptide(L)'
;MSFYLSVGEAHRRITEYLNRFSDAVQSQDGRSLKSLLSVSSPHLLSLADALLIFQDWGRLIKNSQQLNDVLQHHLRALHSFRTGRFIDAYNAFERSANAFLLEFRNWESAWAMEAVYAIAYEIRVLAERVNAII
;
A
#
# COMPACT_ATOMS: atom_id res chain seq x y z
N MET A 1 -8.68 -19.23 -14.37
CA MET A 1 -9.71 -18.51 -15.15
C MET A 1 -9.36 -17.03 -15.05
N SER A 2 -8.72 -16.47 -16.08
CA SER A 2 -8.28 -15.08 -16.09
C SER A 2 -9.49 -14.20 -16.43
N PHE A 3 -10.05 -13.51 -15.45
CA PHE A 3 -10.95 -12.40 -15.74
C PHE A 3 -10.11 -11.34 -16.45
N TYR A 4 -10.43 -11.04 -17.72
CA TYR A 4 -9.85 -9.89 -18.42
C TYR A 4 -10.26 -8.62 -17.66
N LEU A 5 -9.42 -8.21 -16.72
CA LEU A 5 -9.57 -6.97 -15.99
C LEU A 5 -9.32 -5.84 -16.97
N SER A 6 -10.34 -5.02 -17.25
CA SER A 6 -10.19 -3.90 -18.18
C SER A 6 -9.38 -2.78 -17.54
N VAL A 7 -8.76 -1.92 -18.35
CA VAL A 7 -8.05 -0.73 -17.87
C VAL A 7 -8.99 0.18 -17.04
N GLY A 8 -10.25 0.31 -17.45
CA GLY A 8 -11.26 1.09 -16.71
C GLY A 8 -11.59 0.50 -15.34
N GLU A 9 -11.72 -0.82 -15.26
CA GLU A 9 -11.95 -1.51 -13.98
C GLU A 9 -10.70 -1.45 -13.08
N ALA A 10 -9.51 -1.57 -13.66
CA ALA A 10 -8.25 -1.39 -12.93
C ALA A 10 -8.14 0.02 -12.34
N HIS A 11 -8.43 1.05 -13.15
CA HIS A 11 -8.50 2.43 -12.69
C HIS A 11 -9.51 2.60 -11.55
N ARG A 12 -10.73 2.05 -11.69
CA ARG A 12 -11.77 2.11 -10.66
C ARG A 12 -11.30 1.52 -9.33
N ARG A 13 -10.66 0.35 -9.35
CA ARG A 13 -10.15 -0.33 -8.13
C ARG A 13 -9.05 0.45 -7.43
N ILE A 14 -8.15 1.07 -8.20
CA ILE A 14 -7.09 1.92 -7.63
C ILE A 14 -7.73 3.14 -6.97
N THR A 15 -8.65 3.83 -7.65
CA THR A 15 -9.37 4.97 -7.08
C THR A 15 -10.17 4.60 -5.84
N GLU A 16 -10.85 3.45 -5.84
CA GLU A 16 -11.58 2.94 -4.68
C GLU A 16 -10.65 2.70 -3.48
N TYR A 17 -9.47 2.11 -3.72
CA TYR A 17 -8.46 1.95 -2.68
C TYR A 17 -7.98 3.30 -2.13
N LEU A 18 -7.69 4.27 -3.00
CA LEU A 18 -7.25 5.61 -2.60
C LEU A 18 -8.30 6.31 -1.74
N ASN A 19 -9.57 6.21 -2.12
CA ASN A 19 -10.69 6.77 -1.34
C ASN A 19 -10.78 6.10 0.04
N ARG A 20 -10.76 4.76 0.10
CA ARG A 20 -10.80 4.03 1.38
C ARG A 20 -9.63 4.39 2.30
N PHE A 21 -8.45 4.61 1.72
CA PHE A 21 -7.28 5.06 2.47
C PHE A 21 -7.48 6.47 3.03
N SER A 22 -7.95 7.40 2.20
CA SER A 22 -8.29 8.76 2.64
C SER A 22 -9.36 8.76 3.72
N ASP A 23 -10.41 7.95 3.57
CA ASP A 23 -11.50 7.83 4.54
C ASP A 23 -10.98 7.30 5.88
N ALA A 24 -10.12 6.27 5.87
CA ALA A 24 -9.51 5.73 7.09
C ALA A 24 -8.63 6.76 7.82
N VAL A 25 -7.90 7.60 7.08
CA VAL A 25 -7.09 8.68 7.66
C VAL A 25 -7.96 9.80 8.23
N GLN A 26 -8.97 10.26 7.47
CA GLN A 26 -9.87 11.33 7.92
C GLN A 26 -10.72 10.93 9.12
N SER A 27 -11.19 9.68 9.16
CA SER A 27 -11.96 9.13 10.28
C SER A 27 -11.10 8.63 11.45
N GLN A 28 -9.77 8.69 11.32
CA GLN A 28 -8.83 8.15 12.30
C GLN A 28 -9.08 6.66 12.62
N ASP A 29 -9.51 5.87 11.62
CA ASP A 29 -9.74 4.44 11.73
C ASP A 29 -8.43 3.66 11.51
N GLY A 30 -7.71 3.44 12.60
CA GLY A 30 -6.46 2.68 12.60
C GLY A 30 -6.60 1.23 12.12
N ARG A 31 -7.76 0.60 12.31
CA ARG A 31 -8.01 -0.79 11.91
C ARG A 31 -8.18 -0.90 10.40
N SER A 32 -8.96 -0.02 9.80
CA SER A 32 -9.08 0.06 8.35
C SER A 32 -7.74 0.38 7.70
N LEU A 33 -7.01 1.35 8.26
CA LEU A 33 -5.69 1.73 7.77
C LEU A 33 -4.67 0.58 7.85
N LYS A 34 -4.66 -0.16 8.96
CA LYS A 34 -3.86 -1.38 9.14
C LYS A 34 -4.10 -2.38 8.00
N SER A 35 -5.37 -2.63 7.66
CA SER A 35 -5.71 -3.58 6.59
C SER A 35 -5.26 -3.09 5.21
N LEU A 36 -5.26 -1.77 4.98
CA LEU A 36 -4.84 -1.18 3.69
C LEU A 36 -3.32 -1.17 3.52
N LEU A 37 -2.56 -1.14 4.62
CA LEU A 37 -1.09 -1.17 4.61
C LEU A 37 -0.49 -2.60 4.56
N SER A 38 -1.30 -3.65 4.67
CA SER A 38 -0.81 -5.03 4.69
C SER A 38 -0.52 -5.57 3.29
N VAL A 39 0.70 -5.34 2.78
CA VAL A 39 1.14 -5.73 1.42
C VAL A 39 0.95 -7.22 1.14
N SER A 40 1.22 -8.07 2.13
CA SER A 40 1.08 -9.52 2.02
C SER A 40 -0.37 -10.03 2.12
N SER A 41 -1.33 -9.15 2.39
CA SER A 41 -2.74 -9.51 2.60
C SER A 41 -3.40 -9.98 1.30
N PRO A 42 -4.12 -11.12 1.31
CA PRO A 42 -4.94 -11.56 0.19
C PRO A 42 -6.02 -10.54 -0.22
N HIS A 43 -6.46 -9.69 0.71
CA HIS A 43 -7.48 -8.66 0.46
C HIS A 43 -7.02 -7.59 -0.54
N LEU A 44 -5.69 -7.42 -0.72
CA LEU A 44 -5.13 -6.46 -1.67
C LEU A 44 -4.76 -7.10 -3.01
N LEU A 45 -5.01 -8.39 -3.21
CA LEU A 45 -4.71 -9.08 -4.47
C LEU A 45 -5.42 -8.43 -5.66
N SER A 46 -6.69 -8.08 -5.49
CA SER A 46 -7.51 -7.40 -6.52
C SER A 46 -6.94 -6.04 -6.93
N LEU A 47 -6.37 -5.29 -5.96
CA LEU A 47 -5.67 -4.04 -6.21
C LEU A 47 -4.32 -4.29 -6.89
N ALA A 48 -3.57 -5.27 -6.42
CA ALA A 48 -2.28 -5.61 -6.99
C ALA A 48 -2.40 -6.02 -8.46
N ASP A 49 -3.43 -6.79 -8.82
CA ASP A 49 -3.75 -7.13 -10.21
C ASP A 49 -4.14 -5.89 -11.03
N ALA A 50 -4.87 -4.94 -10.44
CA ALA A 50 -5.19 -3.67 -11.09
C ALA A 50 -3.94 -2.82 -11.37
N LEU A 51 -2.99 -2.79 -10.44
CA LEU A 51 -1.72 -2.09 -10.61
C LEU A 51 -0.90 -2.69 -11.77
N LEU A 52 -0.96 -4.01 -12.03
CA LEU A 52 -0.26 -4.59 -13.18
C LEU A 52 -0.75 -4.04 -14.53
N ILE A 53 -2.02 -3.64 -14.61
CA ILE A 53 -2.68 -3.20 -15.84
C ILE A 53 -2.57 -1.70 -16.04
N PHE A 54 -2.77 -0.92 -14.98
CA PHE A 54 -2.84 0.54 -15.06
C PHE A 54 -1.54 1.19 -14.55
N GLN A 55 -0.52 1.35 -15.40
CA GLN A 55 0.80 1.82 -14.96
C GLN A 55 0.87 3.30 -14.54
N ASP A 56 -0.12 4.12 -14.91
CA ASP A 56 -0.17 5.55 -14.61
C ASP A 56 -0.79 5.90 -13.24
N TRP A 57 -0.78 4.96 -12.28
CA TRP A 57 -1.35 5.16 -10.94
C TRP A 57 -0.77 6.36 -10.20
N GLY A 58 0.48 6.77 -10.50
CA GLY A 58 1.10 7.96 -9.91
C GLY A 58 0.32 9.26 -10.18
N ARG A 59 -0.41 9.36 -11.30
CA ARG A 59 -1.28 10.51 -11.58
C ARG A 59 -2.53 10.51 -10.70
N LEU A 60 -3.02 9.34 -10.28
CA LEU A 60 -4.19 9.22 -9.41
C LEU A 60 -3.85 9.64 -7.98
N ILE A 61 -2.64 9.33 -7.51
CA ILE A 61 -2.15 9.71 -6.18
C ILE A 61 -1.98 11.22 -6.06
N LYS A 62 -1.55 11.93 -7.11
CA LYS A 62 -1.47 13.40 -7.05
C LYS A 62 -2.81 14.07 -6.77
N ASN A 63 -3.92 13.38 -7.03
CA ASN A 63 -5.25 13.87 -6.72
C ASN A 63 -5.69 13.52 -5.29
N SER A 64 -5.06 12.55 -4.62
CA SER A 64 -5.23 12.37 -3.18
C SER A 64 -4.44 13.46 -2.46
N GLN A 65 -5.02 14.11 -1.45
CA GLN A 65 -4.37 15.22 -0.75
C GLN A 65 -3.56 14.77 0.49
N GLN A 66 -3.66 13.50 0.89
CA GLN A 66 -3.10 13.00 2.15
C GLN A 66 -2.12 11.86 1.90
N LEU A 67 -0.93 11.94 2.52
CA LEU A 67 0.08 10.86 2.55
C LEU A 67 0.52 10.36 1.16
N ASN A 68 0.66 11.27 0.18
CA ASN A 68 0.99 10.90 -1.20
C ASN A 68 2.29 10.13 -1.33
N ASP A 69 3.32 10.50 -0.58
CA ASP A 69 4.61 9.80 -0.58
C ASP A 69 4.48 8.38 -0.02
N VAL A 70 3.65 8.19 1.03
CA VAL A 70 3.31 6.86 1.56
C VAL A 70 2.62 6.04 0.47
N LEU A 71 1.54 6.57 -0.11
CA LEU A 71 0.75 5.87 -1.12
C LEU A 71 1.58 5.52 -2.36
N GLN A 72 2.43 6.42 -2.82
CA GLN A 72 3.27 6.20 -4.00
C GLN A 72 4.20 5.01 -3.80
N HIS A 73 4.88 4.97 -2.65
CA HIS A 73 5.79 3.89 -2.33
C HIS A 73 5.05 2.59 -1.97
N HIS A 74 3.89 2.68 -1.32
CA HIS A 74 3.07 1.52 -0.98
C HIS A 74 2.49 0.79 -2.18
N LEU A 75 1.89 1.52 -3.14
CA LEU A 75 1.40 0.90 -4.38
C LEU A 75 2.55 0.30 -5.19
N ARG A 76 3.72 0.93 -5.17
CA ARG A 76 4.94 0.37 -5.78
C ARG A 76 5.34 -0.94 -5.11
N ALA A 77 5.28 -1.02 -3.78
CA ALA A 77 5.57 -2.24 -3.02
C ALA A 77 4.60 -3.37 -3.37
N LEU A 78 3.29 -3.09 -3.38
CA LEU A 78 2.24 -4.03 -3.80
C LEU A 78 2.47 -4.58 -5.20
N HIS A 79 2.73 -3.70 -6.16
CA HIS A 79 3.03 -4.09 -7.52
C HIS A 79 4.26 -5.02 -7.59
N SER A 80 5.37 -4.62 -6.96
CA SER A 80 6.61 -5.42 -6.96
C SER A 80 6.41 -6.78 -6.28
N PHE A 81 5.72 -6.81 -5.13
CA PHE A 81 5.38 -8.01 -4.39
C PHE A 81 4.57 -8.98 -5.26
N ARG A 82 3.56 -8.45 -5.97
CA ARG A 82 2.71 -9.24 -6.87
C ARG A 82 3.49 -9.84 -8.05
N THR A 83 4.49 -9.12 -8.55
CA THR A 83 5.40 -9.62 -9.62
C THR A 83 6.53 -10.52 -9.10
N GLY A 84 6.58 -10.85 -7.81
CA GLY A 84 7.63 -11.68 -7.22
C GLY A 84 9.00 -10.99 -7.08
N ARG A 85 9.06 -9.66 -7.30
CA ARG A 85 10.29 -8.86 -7.13
C ARG A 85 10.41 -8.42 -5.68
N PHE A 86 10.77 -9.34 -4.81
CA PHE A 86 10.73 -9.13 -3.36
C PHE A 86 11.74 -8.09 -2.86
N ILE A 87 12.92 -7.97 -3.48
CA ILE A 87 13.90 -6.91 -3.15
C ILE A 87 13.31 -5.52 -3.47
N ASP A 88 12.71 -5.37 -4.65
CA ASP A 88 12.06 -4.12 -5.05
C ASP A 88 10.85 -3.80 -4.15
N ALA A 89 10.09 -4.83 -3.75
CA ALA A 89 8.96 -4.70 -2.86
C ALA A 89 9.41 -4.22 -1.46
N TYR A 90 10.45 -4.84 -0.91
CA TYR A 90 11.05 -4.44 0.37
C TYR A 90 11.52 -2.98 0.33
N ASN A 91 12.36 -2.62 -0.65
CA ASN A 91 12.90 -1.26 -0.77
C ASN A 91 11.81 -0.21 -0.96
N ALA A 92 10.75 -0.52 -1.72
CA ALA A 92 9.61 0.38 -1.87
C ALA A 92 8.81 0.49 -0.56
N PHE A 93 8.55 -0.62 0.11
CA PHE A 93 7.79 -0.61 1.36
C PHE A 93 8.53 0.11 2.48
N GLU A 94 9.85 -0.03 2.57
CA GLU A 94 10.68 0.71 3.53
C GLU A 94 10.54 2.23 3.34
N ARG A 95 10.55 2.70 2.10
CA ARG A 95 10.32 4.14 1.80
C ARG A 95 8.91 4.57 2.20
N SER A 96 7.90 3.74 1.94
CA SER A 96 6.52 3.99 2.39
C SER A 96 6.42 4.07 3.91
N ALA A 97 7.06 3.13 4.61
CA ALA A 97 7.10 3.07 6.07
C ALA A 97 7.76 4.31 6.66
N ASN A 98 8.90 4.75 6.09
CA ASN A 98 9.59 5.95 6.52
C ASN A 98 8.72 7.20 6.34
N ALA A 99 8.08 7.36 5.19
CA ALA A 99 7.14 8.46 4.95
C ALA A 99 5.97 8.42 5.95
N PHE A 100 5.40 7.24 6.22
CA PHE A 100 4.29 7.10 7.16
C PHE A 100 4.71 7.47 8.59
N LEU A 101 5.88 7.00 9.04
CA LEU A 101 6.37 7.26 10.39
C LEU A 101 6.72 8.74 10.60
N LEU A 102 7.18 9.44 9.55
CA LEU A 102 7.40 10.89 9.60
C LEU A 102 6.09 11.64 9.85
N GLU A 103 5.03 11.28 9.14
CA GLU A 103 3.70 11.87 9.30
C GLU A 103 3.05 11.49 10.64
N PHE A 104 3.14 10.22 11.02
CA PHE A 104 2.61 9.69 12.27
C PHE A 104 3.18 10.42 13.51
N ARG A 105 4.46 10.79 13.48
CA ARG A 105 5.09 11.56 14.57
C ARG A 105 4.47 12.94 14.78
N ASN A 106 3.80 13.49 13.76
CA ASN A 106 3.13 14.78 13.82
C ASN A 106 1.67 14.68 14.28
N TRP A 107 1.12 13.47 14.43
CA TRP A 107 -0.26 13.29 14.90
C TRP A 107 -0.35 13.41 16.42
N GLU A 108 -1.36 14.14 16.88
CA GLU A 108 -1.57 14.40 18.32
C GLU A 108 -2.07 13.18 19.10
N SER A 109 -2.66 12.18 18.42
CA SER A 109 -3.21 10.97 19.04
C SER A 109 -2.70 9.68 18.40
N ALA A 110 -2.67 8.60 19.18
CA ALA A 110 -2.12 7.29 18.78
C ALA A 110 -3.11 6.41 17.99
N TRP A 111 -4.12 7.00 17.34
CA TRP A 111 -5.19 6.28 16.65
C TRP A 111 -4.68 5.28 15.60
N ALA A 112 -3.53 5.57 14.99
CA ALA A 112 -2.91 4.73 13.96
C ALA A 112 -1.85 3.74 14.50
N MET A 113 -1.80 3.49 15.81
CA MET A 113 -0.84 2.53 16.38
C MET A 113 -1.00 1.13 15.77
N GLU A 114 -2.23 0.71 15.45
CA GLU A 114 -2.50 -0.53 14.73
C GLU A 114 -1.86 -0.57 13.32
N ALA A 115 -1.82 0.57 12.63
CA ALA A 115 -1.17 0.71 11.33
C ALA A 115 0.36 0.65 11.45
N VAL A 116 0.94 1.27 12.49
CA VAL A 116 2.38 1.16 12.81
C VAL A 116 2.77 -0.31 13.07
N TYR A 117 1.94 -1.05 13.80
CA TYR A 117 2.15 -2.49 14.00
C TYR A 117 2.15 -3.26 12.68
N ALA A 118 1.20 -2.98 11.77
CA ALA A 118 1.19 -3.61 10.45
C ALA A 118 2.45 -3.28 9.64
N ILE A 119 2.94 -2.04 9.67
CA ILE A 119 4.18 -1.66 9.00
C ILE A 119 5.35 -2.50 9.50
N ALA A 120 5.54 -2.59 10.82
CA ALA A 120 6.62 -3.41 11.39
C ALA A 120 6.49 -4.89 11.01
N TYR A 121 5.27 -5.42 11.01
CA TYR A 121 4.98 -6.79 10.60
C TYR A 121 5.32 -7.04 9.13
N GLU A 122 4.90 -6.15 8.23
CA GLU A 122 5.13 -6.30 6.79
C GLU A 122 6.60 -6.13 6.42
N ILE A 123 7.36 -5.25 7.10
CA ILE A 123 8.82 -5.17 6.93
C ILE A 123 9.46 -6.54 7.20
N ARG A 124 9.10 -7.19 8.30
CA ARG A 124 9.60 -8.53 8.64
C ARG A 124 9.22 -9.54 7.57
N VAL A 125 7.95 -9.58 7.14
CA VAL A 125 7.48 -10.52 6.11
C VAL A 125 8.23 -10.32 4.80
N LEU A 126 8.44 -9.08 4.35
CA LEU A 126 9.19 -8.78 3.14
C LEU A 126 10.67 -9.18 3.27
N ALA A 127 11.30 -8.92 4.42
CA ALA A 127 12.67 -9.36 4.69
C ALA A 127 12.80 -10.89 4.64
N GLU A 128 11.85 -11.63 5.22
CA GLU A 128 11.80 -13.10 5.16
C GLU A 128 11.69 -13.61 3.72
N ARG A 129 10.86 -12.95 2.89
CA ARG A 129 10.73 -13.28 1.46
C ARG A 129 12.02 -13.01 0.67
N VAL A 130 12.73 -11.92 0.99
CA VAL A 130 14.04 -11.60 0.39
C VAL A 130 15.09 -12.62 0.82
N ASN A 131 15.14 -12.99 2.10
CA ASN A 131 16.10 -13.97 2.59
C ASN A 131 15.87 -15.37 1.99
N ALA A 132 14.64 -15.74 1.67
CA ALA A 132 14.32 -17.03 1.07
C ALA A 132 14.78 -17.18 -0.41
N ILE A 133 15.23 -16.11 -1.06
CA ILE A 133 15.65 -16.10 -2.47
C ILE A 133 17.16 -15.84 -2.68
N ILE A 134 17.93 -15.65 -1.61
CA ILE A 134 19.39 -15.42 -1.61
C ILE A 134 20.07 -16.65 -1.03
#